data_AF-A0A815DCE0-F1
#
_entry.id   AF-A0A815DCE0-F1
#
_cell.length_a   1.000
_cell.length_b   1.000
_cell.length_c   1.000
_cell.angle_alpha   90.00
_cell.angle_beta   90.00
_cell.angle_gamma   90.00
#
_symmetry.space_group_name_H-M   'P 1'
#
loop_
_entity.id
_entity.type
_entity.pdbx_description
1 polymer ?
#
loop_
_entity_poly.entity_id
_entity_poly.type
_entity_poly.pdbx_seq_one_letter_code
_entity_poly.pdbx_strand_id
1 'polypeptide(L)'
;MGGGSSKKITNTTPARTPTTVIKPAPVPTAVPKTTQCLKPCYCPSCYDCTQPDVLTAAGSKYTVPRGLVAFGIQVDNAFAASNKIFDNWYTTFYGTSKDKLEDIIRNRFVPFPGDHLLSGGTFVLNLRDQKHIYTSPSINYASLEHVCPIDTMTIDGTSYDFQVVLQCKQNPADVQKLRSGKPNVCKYLPDADVQWRTDQRSSVVPISLLICAKKR
;
A
#
# COMPACT_ATOMS: atom_id res chain seq x y z
N MET A 1 61.73 -9.26 39.74
CA MET A 1 62.29 -8.17 38.91
C MET A 1 61.88 -8.40 37.47
N GLY A 2 60.98 -7.59 36.93
CA GLY A 2 60.50 -7.69 35.56
C GLY A 2 59.93 -6.35 35.12
N GLY A 3 60.78 -5.53 34.50
CA GLY A 3 60.42 -4.19 34.03
C GLY A 3 59.62 -4.25 32.75
N GLY A 4 58.38 -3.77 32.78
CA GLY A 4 57.52 -3.59 31.61
C GLY A 4 57.78 -2.23 30.95
N SER A 5 58.33 -2.28 29.74
CA SER A 5 58.71 -1.12 28.92
C SER A 5 57.47 -0.44 28.32
N SER A 6 57.26 0.86 28.64
CA SER A 6 56.19 1.67 28.08
C SER A 6 56.56 2.18 26.68
N LYS A 7 55.84 1.72 25.65
CA LYS A 7 55.95 2.25 24.28
C LYS A 7 55.14 3.54 24.14
N LYS A 8 55.82 4.62 23.80
CA LYS A 8 55.26 5.95 23.54
C LYS A 8 54.66 5.96 22.13
N ILE A 9 53.33 6.07 22.02
CA ILE A 9 52.60 6.17 20.75
C ILE A 9 52.57 7.65 20.36
N THR A 10 53.27 8.01 19.29
CA THR A 10 53.21 9.34 18.67
C THR A 10 52.12 9.36 17.62
N ASN A 11 51.04 10.10 17.90
CA ASN A 11 49.99 10.38 16.93
C ASN A 11 50.50 11.34 15.86
N THR A 12 50.63 10.83 14.63
CA THR A 12 50.97 11.65 13.47
C THR A 12 49.67 12.02 12.78
N THR A 13 49.30 13.30 12.82
CA THR A 13 48.08 13.81 12.17
C THR A 13 48.27 13.78 10.65
N PRO A 14 47.42 13.07 9.89
CA PRO A 14 47.52 13.03 8.44
C PRO A 14 47.14 14.38 7.83
N ALA A 15 47.92 14.81 6.84
CA ALA A 15 47.69 16.04 6.09
C ALA A 15 46.33 15.98 5.36
N ARG A 16 45.53 17.06 5.48
CA ARG A 16 44.26 17.21 4.77
C ARG A 16 44.52 17.39 3.28
N THR A 17 44.03 16.44 2.49
CA THR A 17 43.95 16.54 1.04
C THR A 17 42.99 17.69 0.66
N PRO A 18 43.34 18.56 -0.30
CA PRO A 18 42.48 19.64 -0.74
C PRO A 18 41.17 19.09 -1.35
N THR A 19 40.04 19.58 -0.82
CA THR A 19 38.71 19.25 -1.29
C THR A 19 38.47 19.86 -2.66
N THR A 20 38.44 19.05 -3.71
CA THR A 20 38.01 19.48 -5.04
C THR A 20 36.54 19.89 -4.97
N VAL A 21 36.27 21.18 -5.17
CA VAL A 21 34.90 21.71 -5.26
C VAL A 21 34.30 21.19 -6.56
N ILE A 22 33.52 20.11 -6.48
CA ILE A 22 32.78 19.57 -7.62
C ILE A 22 31.65 20.56 -7.92
N LYS A 23 31.77 21.25 -9.05
CA LYS A 23 30.72 22.12 -9.57
C LYS A 23 29.47 21.27 -9.81
N PRO A 24 28.31 21.58 -9.21
CA PRO A 24 27.10 20.77 -9.42
C PRO A 24 26.77 20.74 -10.90
N ALA A 25 26.52 19.53 -11.41
CA ALA A 25 26.08 19.35 -12.78
C ALA A 25 24.79 20.15 -13.02
N PRO A 26 24.62 20.77 -14.19
CA PRO A 26 23.40 21.50 -14.51
C PRO A 26 22.20 20.57 -14.35
N VAL A 27 21.22 21.01 -13.55
CA VAL A 27 19.95 20.30 -13.37
C VAL A 27 19.28 20.21 -14.75
N PRO A 28 18.92 19.01 -15.23
CA PRO A 28 18.24 18.87 -16.52
C PRO A 28 16.92 19.64 -16.51
N THR A 29 16.89 20.78 -17.21
CA THR A 29 15.71 21.61 -17.43
C THR A 29 14.88 21.08 -18.59
N ALA A 30 14.28 19.90 -18.39
CA ALA A 30 13.07 19.44 -19.06
C ALA A 30 12.77 18.01 -18.61
N VAL A 31 11.89 17.87 -17.61
CA VAL A 31 11.15 16.61 -17.46
C VAL A 31 10.22 16.56 -18.66
N PRO A 32 10.32 15.56 -19.56
CA PRO A 32 9.36 15.43 -20.65
C PRO A 32 7.96 15.38 -20.04
N LYS A 33 7.02 16.14 -20.61
CA LYS A 33 5.58 15.97 -20.39
C LYS A 33 5.12 14.64 -20.97
N THR A 34 5.65 13.53 -20.48
CA THR A 34 4.84 12.33 -20.39
C THR A 34 3.79 12.68 -19.35
N THR A 35 2.55 12.87 -19.81
CA THR A 35 1.34 12.86 -18.99
C THR A 35 1.24 11.47 -18.35
N GLN A 36 2.15 11.17 -17.42
CA GLN A 36 2.38 9.85 -16.86
C GLN A 36 1.42 9.69 -15.68
N CYS A 37 0.19 9.34 -16.04
CA CYS A 37 -0.70 8.49 -15.27
C CYS A 37 -0.75 8.78 -13.76
N LEU A 38 -1.09 10.02 -13.36
CA LEU A 38 -1.75 10.20 -12.06
C LEU A 38 -3.08 9.46 -12.18
N LYS A 39 -3.21 8.36 -11.43
CA LYS A 39 -4.37 7.47 -11.46
C LYS A 39 -5.68 8.27 -11.37
N PRO A 40 -6.77 7.77 -11.98
CA PRO A 40 -8.06 8.47 -11.93
C PRO A 40 -8.44 8.73 -10.48
N CYS A 41 -8.69 9.99 -10.15
CA CYS A 41 -9.42 10.32 -8.95
C CYS A 41 -10.84 9.76 -9.13
N TYR A 42 -11.37 9.07 -8.13
CA TYR A 42 -12.71 8.47 -8.21
C TYR A 42 -13.77 9.36 -7.57
N CYS A 43 -13.45 10.64 -7.34
CA CYS A 43 -14.42 11.61 -6.86
C CYS A 43 -15.50 11.88 -7.93
N PRO A 44 -16.68 12.40 -7.53
CA PRO A 44 -17.78 12.63 -8.47
C PRO A 44 -17.45 13.52 -9.67
N SER A 45 -16.47 14.43 -9.56
CA SER A 45 -16.06 15.29 -10.67
C SER A 45 -15.11 14.62 -11.66
N CYS A 46 -14.33 13.63 -11.22
CA CYS A 46 -13.37 12.92 -12.06
C CYS A 46 -13.89 11.58 -12.59
N TYR A 47 -14.89 10.99 -11.93
CA TYR A 47 -15.49 9.71 -12.29
C TYR A 47 -17.01 9.76 -12.07
N ASP A 48 -17.73 10.31 -13.05
CA ASP A 48 -19.17 10.55 -12.96
C ASP A 48 -20.01 9.27 -12.95
N CYS A 49 -21.29 9.38 -12.62
CA CYS A 49 -22.21 8.25 -12.47
C CYS A 49 -22.53 7.49 -13.78
N THR A 50 -22.19 8.02 -14.95
CA THR A 50 -22.39 7.35 -16.24
C THR A 50 -21.30 6.34 -16.56
N GLN A 51 -20.14 6.48 -15.92
CA GLN A 51 -19.04 5.53 -16.04
C GLN A 51 -19.41 4.14 -15.47
N PRO A 52 -18.71 3.06 -15.83
CA PRO A 52 -18.98 1.73 -15.28
C PRO A 52 -18.65 1.62 -13.77
N ASP A 53 -19.43 0.83 -13.04
CA ASP A 53 -19.16 0.50 -11.62
C ASP A 53 -18.14 -0.64 -11.44
N VAL A 54 -17.85 -1.36 -12.52
CA VAL A 54 -16.92 -2.48 -12.57
C VAL A 54 -15.99 -2.27 -13.74
N LEU A 55 -14.69 -2.45 -13.48
CA LEU A 55 -13.66 -2.45 -14.51
C LEU A 55 -13.02 -3.82 -14.58
N THR A 56 -12.44 -4.14 -15.75
CA THR A 56 -11.65 -5.36 -15.96
C THR A 56 -10.20 -4.95 -16.11
N ALA A 57 -9.31 -5.53 -15.29
CA ALA A 57 -7.87 -5.37 -15.40
C ALA A 57 -7.19 -6.72 -15.23
N ALA A 58 -6.19 -7.02 -16.08
CA ALA A 58 -5.49 -8.29 -16.09
C ALA A 58 -6.43 -9.52 -16.11
N GLY A 59 -7.54 -9.43 -16.85
CA GLY A 59 -8.54 -10.51 -16.96
C GLY A 59 -9.46 -10.68 -15.74
N SER A 60 -9.37 -9.83 -14.71
CA SER A 60 -10.22 -9.90 -13.52
C SER A 60 -11.05 -8.62 -13.32
N LYS A 61 -12.27 -8.81 -12.83
CA LYS A 61 -13.21 -7.72 -12.53
C LYS A 61 -12.97 -7.18 -11.13
N TYR A 62 -13.04 -5.86 -10.97
CA TYR A 62 -13.04 -5.19 -9.66
C TYR A 62 -14.01 -4.02 -9.64
N THR A 63 -14.56 -3.69 -8.48
CA THR A 63 -15.47 -2.54 -8.35
C THR A 63 -14.71 -1.23 -8.25
N VAL A 64 -15.26 -0.19 -8.84
CA VAL A 64 -14.65 1.14 -8.81
C VAL A 64 -14.88 1.79 -7.44
N PRO A 65 -13.84 2.34 -6.78
CA PRO A 65 -13.95 2.97 -5.47
C PRO A 65 -14.52 4.39 -5.57
N ARG A 66 -15.76 4.52 -6.07
CA ARG A 66 -16.42 5.81 -6.25
C ARG A 66 -16.51 6.61 -4.96
N GLY A 67 -16.28 7.91 -5.07
CA GLY A 67 -16.30 8.84 -3.95
C GLY A 67 -15.05 8.81 -3.09
N LEU A 68 -14.07 7.95 -3.39
CA LEU A 68 -12.80 7.90 -2.67
C LEU A 68 -11.72 8.68 -3.41
N VAL A 69 -10.83 9.30 -2.64
CA VAL A 69 -9.64 9.97 -3.17
C VAL A 69 -8.48 8.98 -3.13
N ALA A 70 -7.75 8.86 -4.24
CA ALA A 70 -6.62 7.95 -4.39
C ALA A 70 -5.30 8.71 -4.41
N PHE A 71 -4.36 8.31 -3.56
CA PHE A 71 -2.97 8.77 -3.54
C PHE A 71 -2.07 7.62 -4.00
N GLY A 72 -1.20 7.88 -4.98
CA GLY A 72 -0.19 6.91 -5.38
C GLY A 72 0.80 6.66 -4.24
N ILE A 73 1.19 5.40 -4.04
CA ILE A 73 2.26 5.03 -3.11
C ILE A 73 3.43 4.44 -3.88
N GLN A 74 4.65 4.62 -3.35
CA GLN A 74 5.86 4.14 -3.99
C GLN A 74 5.89 2.60 -3.98
N VAL A 75 6.17 2.01 -5.14
CA VAL A 75 6.41 0.57 -5.28
C VAL A 75 7.90 0.30 -5.52
N ASP A 76 8.35 -0.93 -5.27
CA ASP A 76 9.66 -1.37 -5.75
C ASP A 76 9.60 -1.55 -7.27
N ASN A 77 10.21 -0.62 -8.00
CA ASN A 77 10.16 -0.58 -9.47
C ASN A 77 10.84 -1.80 -10.11
N ALA A 78 11.94 -2.31 -9.53
CA ALA A 78 12.66 -3.44 -10.09
C ALA A 78 11.84 -4.73 -9.93
N PHE A 79 11.27 -4.92 -8.75
CA PHE A 79 10.35 -6.02 -8.48
C PHE A 79 9.09 -5.94 -9.36
N ALA A 80 8.49 -4.75 -9.47
CA ALA A 80 7.27 -4.55 -10.25
C ALA A 80 7.47 -4.79 -11.75
N ALA A 81 8.59 -4.33 -12.31
CA ALA A 81 8.94 -4.55 -13.71
C ALA A 81 9.23 -6.03 -14.01
N SER A 82 10.03 -6.68 -13.16
CA SER A 82 10.42 -8.08 -13.34
C SER A 82 9.22 -9.03 -13.29
N ASN A 83 8.22 -8.71 -12.46
CA ASN A 83 6.99 -9.50 -12.31
C ASN A 83 5.82 -9.01 -13.16
N LYS A 84 6.01 -7.96 -13.97
CA LYS A 84 4.96 -7.32 -14.79
C LYS A 84 3.68 -7.03 -13.99
N ILE A 85 3.85 -6.50 -12.77
CA ILE A 85 2.77 -6.35 -11.78
C ILE A 85 1.60 -5.52 -12.33
N PHE A 86 1.89 -4.42 -13.02
CA PHE A 86 0.84 -3.52 -13.48
C PHE A 86 0.00 -4.12 -14.61
N ASP A 87 0.60 -4.97 -15.45
CA ASP A 87 -0.02 -5.59 -16.61
C ASP A 87 -0.77 -6.88 -16.25
N ASN A 88 -0.16 -7.71 -15.40
CA ASN A 88 -0.59 -9.09 -15.20
C ASN A 88 -1.27 -9.36 -13.87
N TRP A 89 -1.10 -8.49 -12.86
CA TRP A 89 -1.66 -8.75 -11.53
C TRP A 89 -3.07 -8.16 -11.40
N TYR A 90 -3.92 -8.89 -10.69
CA TYR A 90 -5.30 -8.49 -10.43
C TYR A 90 -5.34 -7.23 -9.56
N THR A 91 -6.32 -6.36 -9.83
CA THR A 91 -6.60 -5.22 -8.94
C THR A 91 -7.46 -5.70 -7.77
N THR A 92 -7.01 -5.43 -6.56
CA THR A 92 -7.74 -5.76 -5.32
C THR A 92 -7.69 -4.61 -4.32
N PHE A 93 -8.41 -4.76 -3.21
CA PHE A 93 -8.51 -3.80 -2.13
C PHE A 93 -8.21 -4.50 -0.81
N TYR A 94 -7.50 -3.79 0.06
CA TYR A 94 -7.11 -4.24 1.39
C TYR A 94 -7.52 -3.17 2.42
N GLY A 95 -8.54 -3.48 3.22
CA GLY A 95 -8.96 -2.62 4.33
C GLY A 95 -7.97 -2.75 5.50
N THR A 96 -7.62 -1.62 6.13
CA THR A 96 -6.71 -1.61 7.28
C THR A 96 -7.07 -0.48 8.25
N SER A 97 -6.43 -0.43 9.42
CA SER A 97 -6.52 0.71 10.33
C SER A 97 -5.43 1.73 10.01
N LYS A 98 -5.63 2.99 10.41
CA LYS A 98 -4.62 4.05 10.23
C LYS A 98 -3.27 3.71 10.87
N ASP A 99 -3.29 3.04 12.02
CA ASP A 99 -2.07 2.75 12.81
C ASP A 99 -1.12 1.79 12.10
N LYS A 100 -1.63 0.96 11.18
CA LYS A 100 -0.83 -0.01 10.41
C LYS A 100 -0.30 0.57 9.09
N LEU A 101 -0.80 1.74 8.70
CA LEU A 101 -0.57 2.28 7.38
C LEU A 101 0.90 2.63 7.15
N GLU A 102 1.56 3.20 8.16
CA GLU A 102 2.98 3.55 8.08
C GLU A 102 3.84 2.33 7.79
N ASP A 103 3.66 1.23 8.53
CA ASP A 103 4.44 0.01 8.32
C ASP A 103 4.18 -0.62 6.96
N ILE A 104 2.93 -0.65 6.48
CA ILE A 104 2.60 -1.19 5.16
C ILE A 104 3.26 -0.34 4.06
N ILE A 105 3.20 0.99 4.17
CA ILE A 105 3.80 1.89 3.17
C ILE A 105 5.33 1.76 3.18
N ARG A 106 5.97 1.75 4.35
CA ARG A 106 7.43 1.62 4.47
C ARG A 106 7.93 0.28 3.94
N ASN A 107 7.22 -0.81 4.23
CA ASN A 107 7.59 -2.15 3.77
C ASN A 107 7.23 -2.39 2.29
N ARG A 108 6.33 -1.59 1.70
CA ARG A 108 5.82 -1.74 0.31
C ARG A 108 5.10 -3.06 0.03
N PHE A 109 4.81 -3.83 1.06
CA PHE A 109 4.05 -5.08 1.02
C PHE A 109 3.10 -5.11 2.22
N VAL A 110 2.01 -5.87 2.10
CA VAL A 110 1.12 -6.14 3.23
C VAL A 110 1.80 -7.16 4.15
N PRO A 111 2.04 -6.86 5.44
CA PRO A 111 2.63 -7.82 6.37
C PRO A 111 1.70 -9.01 6.61
N PHE A 112 2.29 -10.17 6.88
CA PHE A 112 1.56 -11.31 7.38
C PHE A 112 1.27 -11.13 8.88
N PRO A 113 0.16 -11.71 9.38
CA PRO A 113 -0.03 -11.79 10.82
C PRO A 113 1.15 -12.46 11.52
N GLY A 114 1.59 -11.90 12.63
CA GLY A 114 2.77 -12.33 13.38
C GLY A 114 4.09 -11.71 12.93
N ASP A 115 4.12 -11.01 11.79
CA ASP A 115 5.33 -10.30 11.34
C ASP A 115 5.71 -9.19 12.32
N HIS A 116 7.01 -9.00 12.52
CA HIS A 116 7.51 -7.86 13.28
C HIS A 116 7.46 -6.58 12.43
N LEU A 117 6.89 -5.53 13.00
CA LEU A 117 6.72 -4.25 12.33
C LEU A 117 7.93 -3.34 12.53
N LEU A 118 8.13 -2.38 11.63
CA LEU A 118 9.23 -1.42 11.70
C LEU A 118 9.01 -0.40 12.83
N SER A 119 7.75 -0.08 13.10
CA SER A 119 7.32 0.69 14.27
C SER A 119 7.51 -0.07 15.59
N GLY A 120 7.82 -1.37 15.54
CA GLY A 120 7.88 -2.28 16.67
C GLY A 120 6.57 -3.07 16.86
N GLY A 121 6.63 -4.12 17.67
CA GLY A 121 5.48 -5.02 17.91
C GLY A 121 5.29 -6.07 16.82
N THR A 122 4.08 -6.65 16.77
CA THR A 122 3.69 -7.70 15.82
C THR A 122 2.44 -7.30 15.05
N PHE A 123 2.38 -7.64 13.77
CA PHE A 123 1.22 -7.38 12.94
C PHE A 123 0.09 -8.33 13.33
N VAL A 124 -1.03 -7.78 13.79
CA VAL A 124 -2.21 -8.57 14.16
C VAL A 124 -3.37 -8.20 13.26
N LEU A 125 -3.95 -9.17 12.54
CA LEU A 125 -5.19 -8.96 11.80
C LEU A 125 -6.39 -9.06 12.73
N ASN A 126 -7.34 -8.15 12.59
CA ASN A 126 -8.63 -8.23 13.28
C ASN A 126 -9.62 -9.11 12.50
N LEU A 127 -9.15 -10.27 12.04
CA LEU A 127 -9.93 -11.26 11.32
C LEU A 127 -9.82 -12.61 12.05
N ARG A 128 -10.84 -13.46 11.88
CA ARG A 128 -10.92 -14.77 12.57
C ARG A 128 -9.74 -15.69 12.26
N ASP A 129 -9.18 -15.56 11.07
CA ASP A 129 -8.03 -16.34 10.62
C ASP A 129 -6.82 -15.41 10.47
N GLN A 130 -5.83 -15.64 11.32
CA GLN A 130 -4.60 -14.87 11.40
C GLN A 130 -3.43 -15.59 10.72
N LYS A 131 -3.68 -16.33 9.63
CA LYS A 131 -2.60 -17.01 8.87
C LYS A 131 -2.43 -16.51 7.44
N HIS A 132 -3.36 -15.69 6.97
CA HIS A 132 -3.42 -15.29 5.57
C HIS A 132 -3.58 -13.78 5.43
N ILE A 133 -3.17 -13.27 4.26
CA ILE A 133 -3.57 -11.94 3.81
C ILE A 133 -4.91 -12.07 3.11
N TYR A 134 -5.86 -11.21 3.47
CA TYR A 134 -7.18 -11.14 2.85
C TYR A 134 -7.33 -9.87 2.03
N THR A 135 -7.80 -10.00 0.81
CA THR A 135 -8.07 -8.90 -0.11
C THR A 135 -9.44 -9.10 -0.75
N SER A 136 -9.90 -8.10 -1.49
CA SER A 136 -11.16 -8.18 -2.20
C SER A 136 -11.09 -7.45 -3.54
N PRO A 137 -11.67 -7.96 -4.63
CA PRO A 137 -11.93 -7.16 -5.82
C PRO A 137 -13.08 -6.14 -5.61
N SER A 138 -13.77 -6.18 -4.48
CA SER A 138 -14.86 -5.28 -4.13
C SER A 138 -14.43 -4.24 -3.09
N ILE A 139 -14.46 -2.96 -3.45
CA ILE A 139 -14.29 -1.87 -2.48
C ILE A 139 -15.36 -1.91 -1.39
N ASN A 140 -16.59 -2.36 -1.71
CA ASN A 140 -17.68 -2.46 -0.75
C ASN A 140 -17.37 -3.46 0.34
N TYR A 141 -16.79 -4.61 -0.02
CA TYR A 141 -16.32 -5.61 0.94
C TYR A 141 -15.13 -5.09 1.76
N ALA A 142 -14.12 -4.53 1.07
CA ALA A 142 -12.91 -4.06 1.74
C ALA A 142 -13.15 -2.88 2.69
N SER A 143 -14.25 -2.14 2.51
CA SER A 143 -14.66 -1.02 3.36
C SER A 143 -15.66 -1.41 4.46
N LEU A 144 -15.98 -2.70 4.63
CA LEU A 144 -16.81 -3.13 5.77
C LEU A 144 -16.08 -2.85 7.08
N GLU A 145 -16.79 -2.38 8.10
CA GLU A 145 -16.20 -1.91 9.38
C GLU A 145 -15.29 -2.96 10.06
N HIS A 146 -15.69 -4.24 10.05
CA HIS A 146 -14.87 -5.33 10.61
C HIS A 146 -13.63 -5.68 9.78
N VAL A 147 -13.51 -5.18 8.55
CA VAL A 147 -12.34 -5.32 7.66
C VAL A 147 -11.50 -4.05 7.70
N CYS A 148 -12.15 -2.90 7.59
CA CYS A 148 -11.57 -1.56 7.64
C CYS A 148 -12.29 -0.76 8.74
N PRO A 149 -11.74 -0.72 9.97
CA PRO A 149 -12.32 0.06 11.06
C PRO A 149 -12.53 1.52 10.66
N ILE A 150 -13.61 2.12 11.15
CA ILE A 150 -13.86 3.54 11.01
C ILE A 150 -13.05 4.28 12.08
N ASP A 151 -12.24 5.22 11.65
CA ASP A 151 -11.54 6.17 12.51
C ASP A 151 -12.27 7.52 12.49
N THR A 152 -12.17 8.29 13.57
CA THR A 152 -12.72 9.66 13.63
C THR A 152 -11.60 10.67 13.80
N MET A 153 -11.70 11.82 13.14
CA MET A 153 -10.84 12.98 13.36
C MET A 153 -11.65 14.28 13.35
N THR A 154 -11.18 15.29 14.07
CA THR A 154 -11.79 16.63 14.08
C THR A 154 -10.85 17.63 13.40
N ILE A 155 -11.34 18.31 12.38
CA ILE A 155 -10.64 19.36 11.64
C ILE A 155 -11.48 20.62 11.75
N ASP A 156 -10.91 21.70 12.30
CA ASP A 156 -11.57 23.00 12.45
C ASP A 156 -12.95 22.91 13.12
N GLY A 157 -13.06 22.11 14.18
CA GLY A 157 -14.30 21.88 14.93
C GLY A 157 -15.32 20.98 14.23
N THR A 158 -15.02 20.49 13.03
CA THR A 158 -15.87 19.53 12.31
C THR A 158 -15.33 18.12 12.46
N SER A 159 -16.17 17.19 12.92
CA SER A 159 -15.82 15.77 13.04
C SER A 159 -16.07 15.02 11.74
N TYR A 160 -15.12 14.17 11.38
CA TYR A 160 -15.14 13.33 10.19
C TYR A 160 -14.90 11.89 10.59
N ASP A 161 -15.73 10.99 10.06
CA ASP A 161 -15.48 9.57 10.08
C ASP A 161 -14.75 9.20 8.78
N PHE A 162 -13.64 8.48 8.90
CA PHE A 162 -12.83 8.09 7.76
C PHE A 162 -12.39 6.63 7.82
N GLN A 163 -12.16 6.08 6.64
CA GLN A 163 -11.67 4.71 6.43
C GLN A 163 -10.49 4.77 5.47
N VAL A 164 -9.50 3.89 5.70
CA VAL A 164 -8.30 3.77 4.88
C VAL A 164 -8.25 2.40 4.20
N VAL A 165 -8.32 2.43 2.87
CA VAL A 165 -8.27 1.21 2.06
C VAL A 165 -7.08 1.31 1.11
N LEU A 166 -6.27 0.27 1.02
CA LEU A 166 -5.22 0.18 0.03
C LEU A 166 -5.77 -0.45 -1.24
N GLN A 167 -5.59 0.21 -2.39
CA GLN A 167 -5.69 -0.46 -3.68
C GLN A 167 -4.39 -1.21 -3.91
N CYS A 168 -4.49 -2.50 -4.21
CA CYS A 168 -3.39 -3.42 -4.37
C CYS A 168 -3.37 -4.04 -5.76
N LYS A 169 -2.21 -4.60 -6.10
CA LYS A 169 -2.03 -5.60 -7.14
C LYS A 169 -1.78 -6.94 -6.48
N GLN A 170 -2.49 -7.98 -6.91
CA GLN A 170 -2.34 -9.33 -6.37
C GLN A 170 -1.96 -10.33 -7.46
N ASN A 171 -0.95 -11.15 -7.19
CA ASN A 171 -0.49 -12.20 -8.08
C ASN A 171 -1.62 -13.22 -8.33
N PRO A 172 -2.06 -13.41 -9.59
CA PRO A 172 -3.12 -14.35 -9.93
C PRO A 172 -2.86 -15.79 -9.49
N ALA A 173 -1.59 -16.22 -9.49
CA ALA A 173 -1.20 -17.58 -9.14
C ALA A 173 -1.43 -17.91 -7.65
N ASP A 174 -1.47 -16.89 -6.80
CA ASP A 174 -1.50 -17.05 -5.34
C ASP A 174 -2.88 -16.74 -4.74
N VAL A 175 -3.91 -16.56 -5.59
CA VAL A 175 -5.27 -16.20 -5.18
C VAL A 175 -6.08 -17.45 -4.85
N GLN A 176 -6.54 -17.54 -3.60
CA GLN A 176 -7.59 -18.48 -3.19
C GLN A 176 -8.88 -17.71 -2.96
N LYS A 177 -9.93 -18.01 -3.74
CA LYS A 177 -11.25 -17.38 -3.61
C LYS A 177 -12.06 -18.03 -2.48
N LEU A 178 -12.74 -17.20 -1.71
CA LEU A 178 -13.56 -17.59 -0.58
C LEU A 178 -14.97 -17.01 -0.73
N ARG A 179 -15.96 -17.74 -0.23
CA ARG A 179 -17.30 -17.19 -0.04
C ARG A 179 -17.26 -16.26 1.18
N SER A 180 -17.79 -15.05 1.03
CA SER A 180 -17.89 -14.07 2.12
C SER A 180 -18.66 -14.57 3.35
N GLY A 181 -19.55 -15.55 3.17
CA GLY A 181 -20.53 -15.97 4.18
C GLY A 181 -21.63 -14.94 4.45
N LYS A 182 -21.62 -13.80 3.74
CA LYS A 182 -22.62 -12.74 3.85
C LYS A 182 -23.23 -12.51 2.47
N PRO A 183 -24.55 -12.70 2.30
CA PRO A 183 -25.18 -12.49 1.01
C PRO A 183 -25.15 -11.01 0.62
N ASN A 184 -24.97 -10.72 -0.67
CA ASN A 184 -25.12 -9.38 -1.26
C ASN A 184 -24.16 -8.31 -0.72
N VAL A 185 -22.93 -8.67 -0.32
CA VAL A 185 -21.94 -7.66 0.10
C VAL A 185 -21.58 -6.72 -1.05
N CYS A 186 -21.54 -7.26 -2.27
CA CYS A 186 -21.29 -6.50 -3.48
C CYS A 186 -22.41 -6.80 -4.49
N LYS A 187 -23.16 -5.79 -4.91
CA LYS A 187 -24.20 -5.98 -5.95
C LYS A 187 -23.63 -6.29 -7.34
N TYR A 188 -22.33 -6.09 -7.55
CA TYR A 188 -21.69 -6.18 -8.86
C TYR A 188 -20.86 -7.45 -9.07
N LEU A 189 -20.47 -8.13 -7.98
CA LEU A 189 -19.62 -9.31 -8.02
C LEU A 189 -20.30 -10.45 -7.25
N PRO A 190 -20.22 -11.70 -7.73
CA PRO A 190 -20.77 -12.85 -7.02
C PRO A 190 -20.17 -12.99 -5.61
N ASP A 191 -20.95 -13.48 -4.64
CA ASP A 191 -20.48 -13.67 -3.25
C ASP A 191 -19.28 -14.64 -3.12
N ALA A 192 -19.09 -15.53 -4.09
CA ALA A 192 -17.95 -16.44 -4.17
C ALA A 192 -16.66 -15.75 -4.69
N ASP A 193 -16.77 -14.53 -5.21
CA ASP A 193 -15.68 -13.77 -5.80
C ASP A 193 -15.30 -12.52 -4.98
N VAL A 194 -16.03 -12.18 -3.91
CA VAL A 194 -15.77 -10.93 -3.16
C VAL A 194 -14.69 -11.05 -2.09
N GLN A 195 -14.25 -12.24 -1.68
CA GLN A 195 -13.20 -12.39 -0.67
C GLN A 195 -12.10 -13.29 -1.19
N TRP A 196 -10.87 -12.79 -1.25
CA TRP A 196 -9.71 -13.55 -1.67
C TRP A 196 -8.73 -13.66 -0.50
N ARG A 197 -7.94 -14.71 -0.49
CA ARG A 197 -6.80 -14.85 0.42
C ARG A 197 -5.56 -15.35 -0.30
N THR A 198 -4.41 -15.20 0.35
CA THR A 198 -3.15 -15.78 -0.07
C THR A 198 -2.30 -16.14 1.15
N ASP A 199 -1.49 -17.20 1.00
CA ASP A 199 -0.46 -17.63 1.94
C ASP A 199 0.96 -17.28 1.46
N GLN A 200 1.09 -16.70 0.26
CA GLN A 200 2.38 -16.32 -0.31
C GLN A 200 2.75 -14.90 0.08
N ARG A 201 3.98 -14.74 0.61
CA ARG A 201 4.59 -13.43 0.83
C ARG A 201 4.83 -12.71 -0.49
N SER A 202 4.78 -11.39 -0.46
CA SER A 202 5.02 -10.53 -1.63
C SER A 202 4.03 -10.73 -2.80
N SER A 203 2.96 -11.50 -2.62
CA SER A 203 1.91 -11.71 -3.62
C SER A 203 0.87 -10.58 -3.66
N VAL A 204 0.92 -9.63 -2.71
CA VAL A 204 0.06 -8.45 -2.64
C VAL A 204 0.93 -7.20 -2.50
N VAL A 205 0.88 -6.33 -3.51
CA VAL A 205 1.61 -5.07 -3.56
C VAL A 205 0.62 -3.90 -3.48
N PRO A 206 0.63 -3.13 -2.39
CA PRO A 206 -0.09 -1.87 -2.31
C PRO A 206 0.39 -0.89 -3.39
N ILE A 207 -0.53 -0.29 -4.14
CA ILE A 207 -0.22 0.67 -5.22
C ILE A 207 -0.86 2.04 -5.04
N SER A 208 -1.91 2.15 -4.23
CA SER A 208 -2.52 3.43 -3.85
C SER A 208 -3.18 3.37 -2.49
N LEU A 209 -3.18 4.50 -1.78
CA LEU A 209 -4.01 4.74 -0.61
C LEU A 209 -5.32 5.39 -1.04
N LEU A 210 -6.44 4.76 -0.70
CA LEU A 210 -7.79 5.26 -0.90
C LEU A 210 -8.34 5.77 0.43
N ILE A 211 -8.82 7.01 0.45
CA ILE A 211 -9.42 7.62 1.63
C ILE A 211 -10.88 7.94 1.33
N CYS A 212 -11.77 7.46 2.21
CA CYS A 212 -13.15 7.93 2.31
C CYS A 212 -13.26 8.73 3.61
N ALA A 213 -13.62 10.01 3.52
CA ALA A 213 -13.94 10.83 4.68
C ALA A 213 -15.38 11.35 4.56
N LYS A 214 -16.17 11.19 5.61
CA LYS A 214 -17.56 11.64 5.68
C LYS A 214 -17.71 12.55 6.89
N LYS A 215 -18.32 13.72 6.68
CA LYS A 215 -18.69 14.60 7.78
C LYS A 215 -19.72 13.88 8.67
N ARG A 216 -19.49 13.91 9.98
CA ARG A 216 -20.39 13.34 10.99
C ARG A 216 -21.51 14.32 11.36
#